data_AF-A0A1B6HHJ8-F1
#
_entry.id   AF-A0A1B6HHJ8-F1
#
_cell.length_a   1.000
_cell.length_b   1.000
_cell.length_c   1.000
_cell.angle_alpha   90.00
_cell.angle_beta   90.00
_cell.angle_gamma   90.00
#
_symmetry.space_group_name_H-M   'P 1'
#
loop_
_entity.id
_entity.type
_entity.pdbx_description
1 polymer ?
#
loop_
_entity_poly.entity_id
_entity_poly.type
_entity_poly.pdbx_seq_one_letter_code
_entity_poly.pdbx_strand_id
1 'polypeptide(L)'
;MVDYSKWKDIEISDDEDETHPNIDTPSLFRWRHQARMERMEEAQKEKEKVETAKKNLEKKLEEVKQMLGSAEAAPKVKEVKAALDNLQIAAGGELKNQVKKVHEAKERLLAAEKSGSPEAQQLKEALEKVEKEMEELKKKEEELKLKEKITPWNVDTISKPGFTKTAINKQVPKRKENLKEEELKLKEKITPWNVDTISKPGFTKT
;
A
#
# COMPACT_ATOMS: atom_id res chain seq x y z
N MET A 1 -31.72 -6.71 2.16
CA MET A 1 -31.27 -5.31 2.31
C MET A 1 -29.86 -5.23 1.75
N VAL A 2 -29.54 -4.25 0.90
CA VAL A 2 -28.18 -4.06 0.36
C VAL A 2 -27.36 -3.24 1.36
N ASP A 3 -26.11 -3.63 1.62
CA ASP A 3 -25.23 -2.97 2.60
C ASP A 3 -24.25 -2.00 1.92
N TYR A 4 -24.28 -0.73 2.37
CA TYR A 4 -23.40 0.36 1.91
C TYR A 4 -22.43 0.83 3.01
N SER A 5 -22.32 0.10 4.14
CA SER A 5 -21.51 0.50 5.31
C SER A 5 -20.03 0.76 5.01
N LYS A 6 -19.51 0.20 3.90
CA LYS A 6 -18.15 0.46 3.43
C LYS A 6 -17.86 1.95 3.17
N TRP A 7 -18.88 2.74 2.85
CA TRP A 7 -18.77 4.17 2.53
C TRP A 7 -19.23 5.09 3.66
N LYS A 8 -19.40 4.55 4.88
CA LYS A 8 -19.86 5.33 6.03
C LYS A 8 -18.82 6.34 6.52
N ASP A 9 -17.54 5.98 6.47
CA ASP A 9 -16.45 6.77 7.02
C ASP A 9 -15.59 7.35 5.88
N ILE A 10 -16.06 8.44 5.27
CA ILE A 10 -15.36 9.20 4.23
C ILE A 10 -14.96 10.56 4.80
N GLU A 11 -13.68 10.92 4.69
CA GLU A 11 -13.12 12.21 5.09
C GLU A 11 -12.91 13.09 3.85
N ILE A 12 -13.60 14.24 3.82
CA ILE A 12 -13.49 15.26 2.77
C ILE A 12 -12.88 16.52 3.40
N SER A 13 -11.66 16.89 3.00
CA SER A 13 -10.96 18.04 3.62
C SER A 13 -11.57 19.40 3.25
N ASP A 14 -12.28 19.46 2.12
CA ASP A 14 -12.90 20.65 1.52
C ASP A 14 -14.44 20.50 1.55
N ASP A 15 -14.97 19.97 2.65
CA ASP A 15 -16.41 19.78 2.83
C ASP A 15 -17.10 21.11 3.14
N GLU A 16 -17.81 21.66 2.15
CA GLU A 16 -18.52 22.93 2.25
C GLU A 16 -19.74 22.87 3.20
N ASP A 17 -20.24 21.66 3.52
CA ASP A 17 -21.35 21.49 4.46
C ASP A 17 -20.89 21.50 5.93
N GLU A 18 -19.61 21.17 6.20
CA GLU A 18 -19.01 21.19 7.54
C GLU A 18 -18.31 22.53 7.86
N THR A 19 -19.07 23.61 7.83
CA THR A 19 -18.59 24.98 8.09
C THR A 19 -19.16 25.56 9.38
N HIS A 20 -18.52 26.61 9.92
CA HIS A 20 -19.00 27.30 11.10
C HIS A 20 -19.04 28.82 10.84
N PRO A 21 -20.10 29.56 11.25
CA PRO A 21 -20.25 31.00 10.94
C PRO A 21 -19.09 31.91 11.39
N ASN A 22 -18.25 31.44 12.31
CA ASN A 22 -17.13 32.18 12.88
C ASN A 22 -15.75 31.63 12.47
N ILE A 23 -15.69 30.65 11.56
CA ILE A 23 -14.43 30.06 11.10
C ILE A 23 -14.31 30.33 9.60
N ASP A 24 -13.16 30.87 9.19
CA ASP A 24 -12.84 31.10 7.80
C ASP A 24 -12.65 29.76 7.05
N THR A 25 -13.51 29.50 6.07
CA THR A 25 -13.57 28.20 5.39
C THR A 25 -12.31 27.86 4.61
N PRO A 26 -11.67 28.78 3.85
CA PRO A 26 -10.46 28.45 3.09
C PRO A 26 -9.26 28.10 3.98
N SER A 27 -9.09 28.76 5.12
CA SER A 27 -8.03 28.40 6.07
C SER A 27 -8.33 27.08 6.79
N LEU A 28 -9.59 26.82 7.16
CA LEU A 28 -10.03 25.54 7.75
C LEU A 28 -9.74 24.36 6.82
N PHE A 29 -10.07 24.46 5.53
CA PHE A 29 -9.84 23.37 4.57
C PHE A 29 -8.36 23.05 4.38
N ARG A 30 -7.51 24.09 4.32
CA ARG A 30 -6.06 23.92 4.27
C ARG A 30 -5.53 23.23 5.51
N TRP A 31 -6.04 23.61 6.67
CA TRP A 31 -5.65 23.00 7.95
C TRP A 31 -6.09 21.53 8.05
N ARG A 32 -7.34 21.22 7.68
CA ARG A 32 -7.84 19.83 7.58
C ARG A 32 -6.99 19.00 6.63
N HIS A 33 -6.67 19.53 5.45
CA HIS A 33 -5.80 18.85 4.49
C HIS A 33 -4.40 18.61 5.05
N GLN A 34 -3.81 19.59 5.73
CA GLN A 34 -2.49 19.46 6.34
C GLN A 34 -2.48 18.42 7.46
N ALA A 35 -3.46 18.45 8.37
CA ALA A 35 -3.60 17.46 9.44
C ALA A 35 -3.80 16.04 8.89
N ARG A 36 -4.47 15.91 7.74
CA ARG A 36 -4.58 14.63 7.01
C ARG A 36 -3.24 14.16 6.46
N MET A 37 -2.48 15.04 5.80
CA MET A 37 -1.14 14.72 5.29
C MET A 37 -0.21 14.27 6.42
N GLU A 38 -0.21 14.99 7.53
CA GLU A 38 0.59 14.67 8.71
C GLU A 38 0.24 13.29 9.27
N ARG A 39 -1.05 12.98 9.47
CA ARG A 39 -1.47 11.63 9.89
C ARG A 39 -1.03 10.53 8.93
N MET A 40 -1.12 10.77 7.62
CA MET A 40 -0.67 9.79 6.62
C MET A 40 0.85 9.62 6.64
N GLU A 41 1.62 10.70 6.80
CA GLU A 41 3.07 10.66 6.90
C GLU A 41 3.52 9.94 8.19
N GLU A 42 2.89 10.21 9.32
CA GLU A 42 3.14 9.50 10.58
C GLU A 42 2.83 8.02 10.47
N ALA A 43 1.68 7.66 9.89
CA ALA A 43 1.31 6.27 9.64
C ALA A 43 2.29 5.57 8.69
N GLN A 44 2.79 6.27 7.67
CA GLN A 44 3.82 5.74 6.78
C GLN A 44 5.14 5.52 7.52
N LYS A 45 5.59 6.48 8.33
CA LYS A 45 6.79 6.35 9.18
C LYS A 45 6.65 5.20 10.17
N GLU A 46 5.47 5.00 10.77
CA GLU A 46 5.21 3.86 11.68
C GLU A 46 5.35 2.53 10.94
N LYS A 47 4.79 2.41 9.73
CA LYS A 47 4.92 1.22 8.87
C LYS A 47 6.37 0.96 8.48
N GLU A 48 7.12 1.98 8.06
CA GLU A 48 8.53 1.86 7.71
C GLU A 48 9.39 1.44 8.91
N LYS A 49 9.10 1.94 10.11
CA LYS A 49 9.76 1.49 11.35
C LYS A 49 9.48 0.02 11.65
N VAL A 50 8.25 -0.44 11.48
CA VAL A 50 7.91 -1.85 11.64
C VAL A 50 8.59 -2.72 10.58
N GLU A 51 8.65 -2.26 9.32
CA GLU A 51 9.33 -2.98 8.23
C GLU A 51 10.85 -3.07 8.45
N THR A 52 11.49 -1.99 8.88
CA THR A 52 12.93 -1.99 9.21
C THR A 52 13.22 -2.88 10.42
N ALA A 53 12.36 -2.85 11.45
CA ALA A 53 12.48 -3.74 12.60
C ALA A 53 12.34 -5.22 12.20
N LYS A 54 11.42 -5.56 11.29
CA LYS A 54 11.32 -6.92 10.72
C LYS A 54 12.61 -7.34 10.02
N LYS A 55 13.15 -6.48 9.15
CA LYS A 55 14.41 -6.77 8.42
C LYS A 55 15.57 -7.00 9.38
N ASN A 56 15.64 -6.22 10.46
CA ASN A 56 16.67 -6.39 11.49
C ASN A 56 16.48 -7.69 12.28
N LEU A 57 15.25 -8.04 12.61
CA LEU A 57 14.95 -9.27 13.32
C LEU A 57 15.21 -10.51 12.45
N GLU A 58 14.93 -10.45 11.15
CA GLU A 58 15.28 -11.51 10.20
C GLU A 58 16.79 -11.74 10.14
N LYS A 59 17.60 -10.67 10.14
CA LYS A 59 19.07 -10.78 10.22
C LYS A 59 19.53 -11.42 11.54
N LYS A 60 18.97 -10.99 12.68
CA LYS A 60 19.28 -11.60 14.00
C LYS A 60 18.93 -13.09 14.02
N LEU A 61 17.82 -13.49 13.41
CA LEU A 61 17.40 -14.88 13.31
C LEU A 61 18.42 -15.68 12.49
N GLU A 62 18.86 -15.15 11.35
CA GLU A 62 19.86 -15.80 10.49
C GLU A 62 21.23 -15.92 11.19
N GLU A 63 21.65 -14.91 11.94
CA GLU A 63 22.88 -14.96 12.75
C GLU A 63 22.79 -16.05 13.83
N VAL A 64 21.69 -16.12 14.58
CA VAL A 64 21.46 -17.18 15.59
C VAL A 64 21.43 -18.56 14.93
N LYS A 65 20.83 -18.67 13.74
CA LYS A 65 20.84 -19.88 12.92
C LYS A 65 22.26 -20.31 12.55
N GLN A 66 23.11 -19.37 12.13
CA GLN A 66 24.52 -19.65 11.81
C GLN A 66 25.33 -20.06 13.04
N MET A 67 25.14 -19.39 14.18
CA MET A 67 25.83 -19.74 15.43
C MET A 67 25.45 -21.15 15.94
N LEU A 68 24.17 -21.54 15.76
CA LEU A 68 23.71 -22.90 16.01
C LEU A 68 24.33 -23.93 15.05
N GLY A 69 24.58 -23.54 13.80
CA GLY A 69 25.26 -24.37 12.81
C GLY A 69 26.75 -24.59 13.10
N SER A 70 27.44 -23.62 13.67
CA SER A 70 28.88 -23.72 14.01
C SER A 70 29.18 -24.51 15.30
N ALA A 71 28.20 -24.70 16.19
CA ALA A 71 28.35 -25.44 17.45
C ALA A 71 28.30 -26.99 17.28
N GLU A 72 28.73 -27.49 16.11
CA GLU A 72 28.48 -28.83 15.55
C GLU A 72 29.24 -30.01 16.23
N ALA A 73 29.43 -29.98 17.56
CA ALA A 73 30.14 -31.04 18.28
C ALA A 73 29.25 -32.18 18.84
N ALA A 74 27.92 -32.16 18.64
CA ALA A 74 27.04 -33.23 19.12
C ALA A 74 26.10 -33.78 18.02
N PRO A 75 25.90 -35.11 17.94
CA PRO A 75 25.14 -35.78 16.87
C PRO A 75 23.66 -35.33 16.78
N LYS A 76 23.12 -34.68 17.81
CA LYS A 76 21.72 -34.19 17.86
C LYS A 76 21.53 -32.77 17.29
N VAL A 77 22.61 -32.01 17.07
CA VAL A 77 22.58 -30.67 16.45
C VAL A 77 22.21 -30.77 14.95
N LYS A 78 22.50 -31.92 14.32
CA LYS A 78 22.18 -32.20 12.91
C LYS A 78 20.67 -32.29 12.64
N GLU A 79 19.87 -32.78 13.60
CA GLU A 79 18.41 -32.82 13.47
C GLU A 79 17.77 -31.44 13.67
N VAL A 80 18.36 -30.60 14.55
CA VAL A 80 17.94 -29.21 14.76
C VAL A 80 18.25 -28.36 13.52
N LYS A 81 19.41 -28.57 12.89
CA LYS A 81 19.78 -27.97 11.60
C LYS A 81 18.82 -28.38 10.48
N ALA A 82 18.45 -29.66 10.38
CA ALA A 82 17.49 -30.14 9.39
C ALA A 82 16.08 -29.53 9.56
N ALA A 83 15.64 -29.30 10.80
CA ALA A 83 14.39 -28.59 11.08
C ALA A 83 14.47 -27.09 10.71
N LEU A 84 15.65 -26.50 10.88
CA LEU A 84 15.93 -25.09 10.60
C LEU A 84 16.20 -24.82 9.11
N ASP A 85 16.63 -25.80 8.33
CA ASP A 85 16.80 -25.69 6.87
C ASP A 85 15.47 -25.86 6.12
N ASN A 86 14.49 -26.56 6.72
CA ASN A 86 13.09 -26.52 6.29
C ASN A 86 12.40 -25.15 6.53
N LEU A 87 13.11 -24.11 7.00
CA LEU A 87 12.65 -22.71 6.93
C LEU A 87 12.61 -22.17 5.49
N GLN A 88 13.32 -22.79 4.55
CA GLN A 88 13.41 -22.30 3.18
C GLN A 88 12.28 -22.84 2.29
N ILE A 89 11.02 -22.55 2.64
CA ILE A 89 9.91 -22.69 1.70
C ILE A 89 8.96 -21.49 1.81
N ALA A 90 8.90 -20.76 0.70
CA ALA A 90 8.00 -19.67 0.33
C ALA A 90 8.22 -18.33 1.04
N ALA A 91 8.80 -17.40 0.27
CA ALA A 91 8.68 -15.95 0.45
C ALA A 91 7.19 -15.53 0.51
N GLY A 92 6.56 -15.68 1.68
CA GLY A 92 5.15 -15.38 1.90
C GLY A 92 4.44 -16.03 3.10
N GLY A 93 5.13 -16.82 3.94
CA GLY A 93 4.50 -17.48 5.10
C GLY A 93 4.35 -16.57 6.33
N GLU A 94 3.11 -16.36 6.80
CA GLU A 94 2.72 -15.56 7.98
C GLU A 94 3.66 -15.63 9.20
N LEU A 95 3.92 -14.50 9.86
CA LEU A 95 4.68 -14.41 11.13
C LEU A 95 4.25 -15.45 12.18
N LYS A 96 2.97 -15.86 12.18
CA LYS A 96 2.43 -16.90 13.05
C LYS A 96 3.16 -18.25 12.92
N ASN A 97 3.58 -18.61 11.72
CA ASN A 97 4.30 -19.86 11.48
C ASN A 97 5.78 -19.74 11.87
N GLN A 98 6.38 -18.56 11.73
CA GLN A 98 7.76 -18.31 12.17
C GLN A 98 7.87 -18.38 13.69
N VAL A 99 6.94 -17.76 14.43
CA VAL A 99 6.90 -17.79 15.91
C VAL A 99 6.81 -19.22 16.45
N LYS A 100 5.90 -20.06 15.90
CA LYS A 100 5.77 -21.46 16.32
C LYS A 100 7.05 -22.27 16.11
N LYS A 101 7.75 -22.03 15.00
CA LYS A 101 9.00 -22.74 14.67
C LYS A 101 10.17 -22.30 15.56
N VAL A 102 10.25 -21.02 15.92
CA VAL A 102 11.23 -20.52 16.91
C VAL A 102 10.97 -21.13 18.28
N HIS A 103 9.72 -21.26 18.69
CA HIS A 103 9.33 -21.92 19.94
C HIS A 103 9.75 -23.40 19.96
N GLU A 104 9.52 -24.14 18.88
CA GLU A 104 9.97 -25.54 18.75
C GLU A 104 11.50 -25.68 18.79
N ALA A 105 12.24 -24.75 18.17
CA ALA A 105 13.70 -24.73 18.23
C ALA A 105 14.22 -24.45 19.66
N LYS A 106 13.54 -23.56 20.39
CA LYS A 106 13.84 -23.25 21.80
C LYS A 106 13.64 -24.45 22.72
N GLU A 107 12.53 -25.18 22.59
CA GLU A 107 12.26 -26.38 23.39
C GLU A 107 13.28 -27.51 23.14
N ARG A 108 13.77 -27.63 21.91
CA ARG A 108 14.77 -28.65 21.55
C ARG A 108 16.17 -28.29 22.05
N LEU A 109 16.50 -27.01 22.15
CA LEU A 109 17.72 -26.54 22.81
C LEU A 109 17.68 -26.75 24.33
N LEU A 110 16.53 -26.52 24.96
CA LEU A 110 16.27 -26.90 26.36
C LEU A 110 16.51 -28.40 26.61
N ALA A 111 16.10 -29.28 25.69
CA ALA A 111 16.36 -30.72 25.80
C ALA A 111 17.86 -31.11 25.69
N ALA A 112 18.68 -30.24 25.07
CA ALA A 112 20.13 -30.40 24.95
C ALA A 112 20.92 -29.89 26.17
N GLU A 113 20.29 -29.17 27.12
CA GLU A 113 20.93 -28.60 28.33
C GLU A 113 21.53 -29.63 29.29
N LYS A 114 21.34 -30.93 29.05
CA LYS A 114 21.98 -31.99 29.85
C LYS A 114 23.52 -31.97 29.79
N SER A 115 24.14 -31.11 28.97
CA SER A 115 25.61 -30.94 28.86
C SER A 115 26.20 -29.64 29.45
N GLY A 116 25.40 -28.70 29.97
CA GLY A 116 25.88 -27.61 30.86
C GLY A 116 26.91 -26.59 30.32
N SER A 117 26.96 -26.29 29.01
CA SER A 117 27.90 -25.28 28.47
C SER A 117 27.36 -23.83 28.58
N PRO A 118 28.19 -22.83 28.99
CA PRO A 118 27.80 -21.40 29.03
C PRO A 118 27.31 -20.84 27.69
N GLU A 119 27.81 -21.39 26.58
CA GLU A 119 27.49 -20.98 25.21
C GLU A 119 26.05 -21.37 24.82
N ALA A 120 25.54 -22.48 25.37
CA ALA A 120 24.15 -22.92 25.19
C ALA A 120 23.16 -22.01 25.95
N GLN A 121 23.56 -21.49 27.10
CA GLN A 121 22.74 -20.53 27.86
C GLN A 121 22.61 -19.20 27.12
N GLN A 122 23.69 -18.71 26.51
CA GLN A 122 23.68 -17.49 25.71
C GLN A 122 22.79 -17.61 24.46
N LEU A 123 22.85 -18.75 23.76
CA LEU A 123 22.00 -19.03 22.58
C LEU A 123 20.51 -19.11 22.93
N LYS A 124 20.18 -19.71 24.08
CA LYS A 124 18.80 -19.79 24.58
C LYS A 124 18.24 -18.41 24.92
N GLU A 125 19.02 -17.58 25.60
CA GLU A 125 18.62 -16.21 25.93
C GLU A 125 18.44 -15.37 24.66
N ALA A 126 19.32 -15.54 23.66
CA ALA A 126 19.19 -14.88 22.36
C ALA A 126 17.92 -15.30 21.61
N LEU A 127 17.58 -16.59 21.59
CA LEU A 127 16.34 -17.09 20.98
C LEU A 127 15.09 -16.60 21.70
N GLU A 128 15.10 -16.56 23.03
CA GLU A 128 13.98 -16.03 23.81
C GLU A 128 13.76 -14.53 23.56
N LYS A 129 14.84 -13.76 23.42
CA LYS A 129 14.78 -12.34 23.03
C LYS A 129 14.18 -12.18 21.64
N VAL A 130 14.63 -12.96 20.66
CA VAL A 130 14.08 -12.94 19.29
C VAL A 130 12.60 -13.32 19.26
N GLU A 131 12.19 -14.32 20.06
CA GLU A 131 10.79 -14.73 20.18
C GLU A 131 9.89 -13.61 20.72
N LYS A 132 10.33 -12.93 21.79
CA LYS A 132 9.62 -11.77 22.35
C LYS A 132 9.53 -10.62 21.34
N GLU A 133 10.64 -10.28 20.68
CA GLU A 133 10.67 -9.25 19.65
C GLU A 133 9.72 -9.59 18.47
N MET A 134 9.63 -10.86 18.06
CA MET A 134 8.68 -11.32 17.03
C MET A 134 7.22 -11.14 17.46
N GLU A 135 6.88 -11.50 18.70
CA GLU A 135 5.50 -11.38 19.19
C GLU A 135 5.08 -9.90 19.32
N GLU A 136 5.98 -9.04 19.77
CA GLU A 136 5.75 -7.59 19.81
C GLU A 136 5.55 -6.99 18.42
N LEU A 137 6.36 -7.36 17.43
CA LEU A 137 6.18 -6.90 16.05
C LEU A 137 4.85 -7.37 15.46
N LYS A 138 4.47 -8.61 15.75
CA LYS A 138 3.18 -9.14 15.32
C LYS A 138 2.00 -8.35 15.90
N LYS A 139 2.04 -8.00 17.20
CA LYS A 139 1.01 -7.14 17.83
C LYS A 139 0.96 -5.77 17.16
N LYS A 140 2.11 -5.13 16.94
CA LYS A 140 2.22 -3.83 16.24
C LYS A 140 1.67 -3.89 14.81
N GLU A 141 1.87 -4.99 14.09
CA GLU A 141 1.29 -5.17 12.76
C GLU A 141 -0.23 -5.34 12.77
N GLU A 142 -0.76 -6.12 13.72
CA GLU A 142 -2.20 -6.31 13.86
C GLU A 142 -2.88 -4.98 14.24
N GLU A 143 -2.26 -4.18 15.10
CA GLU A 143 -2.67 -2.82 15.43
C GLU A 143 -2.62 -1.89 14.19
N LEU A 144 -1.53 -1.90 13.43
CA LEU A 144 -1.42 -1.12 12.18
C LEU A 144 -2.51 -1.50 11.17
N LYS A 145 -2.80 -2.80 10.99
CA LYS A 145 -3.88 -3.26 10.12
C LYS A 145 -5.25 -2.83 10.61
N LEU A 146 -5.46 -2.75 11.93
CA LEU A 146 -6.70 -2.26 12.48
C LEU A 146 -6.83 -0.74 12.26
N LYS A 147 -5.75 0.02 12.50
CA LYS A 147 -5.68 1.45 12.21
C LYS A 147 -5.99 1.71 10.73
N GLU A 148 -5.39 0.96 9.80
CA GLU A 148 -5.67 1.05 8.35
C GLU A 148 -7.12 0.73 7.96
N LYS A 149 -7.81 -0.14 8.72
CA LYS A 149 -9.22 -0.46 8.46
C LYS A 149 -10.16 0.62 8.98
N ILE A 150 -9.79 1.27 10.09
CA ILE A 150 -10.57 2.33 10.73
C ILE A 150 -10.29 3.68 10.06
N THR A 151 -9.13 3.85 9.40
CA THR A 151 -8.80 5.11 8.73
C THR A 151 -9.86 5.46 7.70
N PRO A 152 -10.35 6.71 7.70
CA PRO A 152 -11.41 7.12 6.80
C PRO A 152 -10.95 7.11 5.35
N TRP A 153 -11.91 6.83 4.46
CA TRP A 153 -11.72 6.92 3.02
C TRP A 153 -11.51 8.38 2.60
N ASN A 154 -10.52 8.64 1.77
CA ASN A 154 -10.21 9.96 1.25
C ASN A 154 -9.82 9.85 -0.24
N VAL A 155 -9.58 10.98 -0.91
CA VAL A 155 -9.27 11.02 -2.35
C VAL A 155 -8.11 10.07 -2.72
N ASP A 156 -7.11 9.94 -1.86
CA ASP A 156 -5.92 9.13 -2.11
C ASP A 156 -6.14 7.63 -1.82
N THR A 157 -7.13 7.28 -0.99
CA THR A 157 -7.44 5.88 -0.64
C THR A 157 -8.59 5.29 -1.45
N ILE A 158 -9.56 6.10 -1.88
CA ILE A 158 -10.75 5.65 -2.62
C ILE A 158 -10.40 5.17 -4.03
N SER A 159 -9.49 5.85 -4.72
CA SER A 159 -9.16 5.51 -6.11
C SER A 159 -7.77 5.98 -6.51
N LYS A 160 -7.25 5.40 -7.59
CA LYS A 160 -6.05 5.85 -8.29
C LYS A 160 -6.45 6.32 -9.69
N PRO A 161 -5.74 7.29 -10.30
CA PRO A 161 -6.03 7.72 -11.66
C PRO A 161 -5.89 6.52 -12.62
N GLY A 162 -7.02 6.05 -13.18
CA GLY A 162 -7.04 4.88 -14.06
C GLY A 162 -6.69 5.19 -15.51
N PHE A 163 -7.17 6.32 -16.03
CA PHE A 163 -6.91 6.75 -17.40
C PHE A 163 -6.94 8.28 -17.48
N THR A 164 -5.90 8.89 -18.05
CA THR A 164 -5.81 10.33 -18.28
C THR A 164 -5.53 10.60 -19.75
N LYS A 165 -6.50 11.17 -20.46
CA LYS A 165 -6.35 11.61 -21.85
C LYS A 165 -6.73 13.06 -21.96
N THR A 166 -5.76 13.89 -22.35
CA THR A 166 -5.98 15.29 -22.67
C THR A 166 -5.91 15.45 -24.19
N ALA A 167 -6.90 16.16 -24.75
CA ALA A 167 -6.93 16.53 -26.15
C ALA A 167 -7.25 18.02 -26.22
N ILE A 168 -6.26 18.82 -26.62
CA ILE A 168 -6.47 20.24 -26.88
C ILE A 168 -6.84 20.35 -28.35
N ASN A 169 -8.06 20.81 -28.64
CA ASN A 169 -8.50 21.07 -30.00
C ASN A 169 -7.82 22.32 -30.57
N LYS A 170 -6.51 22.22 -30.84
CA LYS A 170 -5.76 23.28 -31.51
C LYS A 170 -6.25 23.32 -32.95
N GLN A 171 -6.69 24.50 -33.38
CA GLN A 171 -7.04 24.72 -34.78
C GLN A 171 -5.82 24.40 -35.65
N VAL A 172 -6.03 23.61 -36.70
CA VAL A 172 -4.99 23.40 -37.71
C VAL A 172 -4.71 24.76 -38.34
N PRO A 173 -3.43 25.21 -38.40
CA PRO A 173 -3.12 26.47 -39.05
C PRO A 173 -3.66 26.42 -40.48
N LYS A 174 -4.49 27.40 -40.84
CA LYS A 174 -5.05 27.50 -42.18
C LYS A 174 -3.88 27.57 -43.17
N ARG A 175 -3.67 26.52 -43.96
CA ARG A 175 -2.78 26.60 -45.10
C ARG A 175 -3.35 27.68 -46.02
N LYS A 176 -2.54 28.67 -46.41
CA LYS A 176 -2.88 29.57 -47.52
C LYS A 176 -2.83 28.72 -48.80
N GLU A 177 -3.94 28.07 -49.14
CA GLU A 177 -4.07 27.38 -50.42
C GLU A 177 -4.12 28.43 -51.52
N ASN A 178 -3.09 28.52 -52.36
CA ASN A 178 -3.23 29.13 -53.68
C ASN A 178 -3.98 28.09 -54.55
N LEU A 179 -5.31 28.03 -54.40
CA LEU A 179 -6.17 27.08 -55.09
C LEU A 179 -6.07 27.29 -56.61
N LYS A 180 -5.76 26.23 -57.36
CA LYS A 180 -6.03 26.17 -58.81
C LYS A 180 -7.53 25.90 -59.01
N GLU A 181 -8.10 26.43 -60.10
CA GLU A 181 -9.54 26.41 -60.44
C GLU A 181 -10.28 25.07 -60.25
N GLU A 182 -9.58 23.93 -60.32
CA GLU A 182 -10.21 22.62 -60.12
C GLU A 182 -10.65 22.33 -58.68
N GLU A 183 -9.93 22.86 -57.68
CA GLU A 183 -10.28 22.64 -56.27
C GLU A 183 -11.45 23.52 -55.82
N LEU A 184 -11.64 24.69 -56.45
CA LEU A 184 -12.82 25.55 -56.28
C LEU A 184 -14.09 24.84 -56.76
N LYS A 185 -14.02 24.19 -57.92
CA LYS A 185 -15.13 23.40 -58.49
C LYS A 185 -15.52 22.20 -57.60
N LEU A 186 -14.57 21.61 -56.88
CA LEU A 186 -14.84 20.51 -55.96
C LEU A 186 -15.52 21.00 -54.66
N LYS A 187 -15.08 22.14 -54.11
CA LYS A 187 -15.77 22.81 -52.98
C LYS A 187 -17.21 23.17 -53.33
N GLU A 188 -17.43 23.66 -54.55
CA GLU A 188 -18.76 24.00 -55.09
C GLU A 188 -19.69 22.78 -55.25
N LYS A 189 -19.12 21.58 -55.49
CA LYS A 189 -19.87 20.31 -55.56
C LYS A 189 -20.18 19.69 -54.20
N ILE A 190 -19.43 20.03 -53.15
CA ILE A 190 -19.62 19.49 -51.79
C ILE A 190 -20.68 20.27 -51.00
N THR A 191 -20.98 21.51 -51.41
CA THR A 191 -22.00 22.38 -50.80
C THR A 191 -23.50 22.07 -51.00
N PRO A 192 -23.97 20.98 -51.65
CA PRO A 192 -25.41 20.67 -51.66
C PRO A 192 -25.92 19.99 -50.38
N TRP A 193 -25.11 19.17 -49.70
CA TRP A 193 -25.56 18.31 -48.59
C TRP A 193 -25.63 19.01 -47.23
N ASN A 194 -25.71 20.34 -47.20
CA ASN A 194 -25.77 21.12 -45.96
C ASN A 194 -26.87 22.19 -45.96
N VAL A 195 -27.67 22.26 -47.02
CA VAL A 195 -28.74 23.27 -47.14
C VAL A 195 -30.05 22.76 -46.51
N ASP A 196 -30.33 21.45 -46.62
CA ASP A 196 -31.57 20.83 -46.14
C ASP A 196 -31.70 20.76 -44.61
N THR A 197 -30.58 20.85 -43.88
CA THR A 197 -30.53 20.80 -42.41
C THR A 197 -30.59 22.16 -41.74
N ILE A 198 -30.25 23.25 -42.45
CA ILE A 198 -30.18 24.62 -41.90
C ILE A 198 -31.53 25.37 -42.08
N SER A 199 -32.40 24.92 -42.99
CA SER A 199 -33.68 25.57 -43.30
C SER A 199 -34.91 24.97 -42.59
N LYS A 200 -34.79 24.62 -41.31
CA LYS A 200 -35.98 24.30 -40.49
C LYS A 200 -36.09 25.26 -39.29
N PRO A 201 -36.64 26.48 -39.49
CA PRO A 201 -37.15 27.23 -38.36
C PRO A 201 -38.28 26.42 -37.70
N GLY A 202 -38.11 26.18 -36.40
CA GLY A 202 -39.03 25.41 -35.59
C GLY A 202 -40.45 25.95 -35.65
N PHE A 203 -41.38 25.01 -35.82
CA PHE A 203 -42.80 25.16 -35.60
C PHE A 203 -43.03 25.58 -34.14
N THR A 204 -43.17 26.87 -33.85
CA THR A 204 -43.78 27.31 -32.59
C THR A 204 -45.27 27.06 -32.70
N LYS A 205 -45.77 26.03 -32.02
CA LYS A 205 -47.20 25.87 -31.74
C LYS A 205 -47.72 27.14 -31.05
N THR A 206 -48.59 27.87 -31.73
CA THR A 206 -49.63 28.70 -31.12
C THR A 206 -50.59 27.84 -30.31
#